data_AF-A0A1V9EUF7-F1
#
_entry.id   AF-A0A1V9EUF7-F1
#
_cell.length_a   1.000
_cell.length_b   1.000
_cell.length_c   1.000
_cell.angle_alpha   90.00
_cell.angle_beta   90.00
_cell.angle_gamma   90.00
#
_symmetry.space_group_name_H-M   'P 1'
#
loop_
_entity.id
_entity.type
_entity.pdbx_description
1 polymer ?
#
loop_
_entity_poly.entity_id
_entity_poly.type
_entity_poly.pdbx_seq_one_letter_code
_entity_poly.pdbx_strand_id
1 'polypeptide(L)'
;MRKAITYILLLTMVTFVSCERNFDIKLKDNQPQLIVEGYINNQLPEYNYVVLGRSQSYFEPGFENIPVTGAVVTVTEGTLLANNTYNWDLASKRILKEGRFPQFNDQELPGVYFDPMLKADPTRALIGKPGKHYLLEIEAEGKQYSAITTLLPLIPIDSVTSGFHFLDEDEDEDTVQTKARLTVHYKDPDTIGNTQLYYWSTIGSRNDFGWGGMGTNRFTPGTDDLVNGQYIHLTLSNGFAIGDSVNYYLVSVERKVYNFWDSFNKARSNAGPFATPVSLMNTISGNNVIGCFSGFSMSTKSLVVQ
;
A
#
# COMPACT_ATOMS: atom_id res chain seq x y z
N MET A 1 10.91 -29.50 62.66
CA MET A 1 10.53 -28.40 61.74
C MET A 1 11.52 -28.19 60.60
N ARG A 2 12.82 -27.94 60.84
CA ARG A 2 13.81 -27.73 59.76
C ARG A 2 13.86 -28.84 58.69
N LYS A 3 13.88 -30.12 59.09
CA LYS A 3 13.90 -31.25 58.13
C LYS A 3 12.63 -31.37 57.29
N ALA A 4 11.46 -31.08 57.88
CA ALA A 4 10.18 -31.11 57.16
C ALA A 4 10.11 -29.99 56.10
N ILE A 5 10.63 -28.80 56.43
CA ILE A 5 10.76 -27.69 55.47
C ILE A 5 11.68 -28.08 54.32
N THR A 6 12.79 -28.77 54.57
CA THR A 6 13.70 -29.26 53.52
C THR A 6 13.03 -30.27 52.58
N TYR A 7 12.24 -31.21 53.11
CA TYR A 7 11.52 -32.19 52.27
C TYR A 7 10.39 -31.54 51.47
N ILE A 8 9.69 -30.56 52.03
CA ILE A 8 8.67 -29.80 51.31
C ILE A 8 9.33 -29.00 50.18
N LEU A 9 10.44 -28.29 50.45
CA LEU A 9 11.18 -27.56 49.41
C LEU A 9 11.70 -28.47 48.29
N LEU A 10 12.17 -29.67 48.61
CA LEU A 10 12.63 -30.64 47.62
C LEU A 10 11.47 -31.17 46.76
N LEU A 11 10.30 -31.40 47.35
CA LEU A 11 9.10 -31.86 46.66
C LEU A 11 8.53 -30.77 45.73
N THR A 12 8.52 -29.50 46.17
CA THR A 12 8.09 -28.37 45.34
C THR A 12 9.05 -28.13 44.16
N MET A 13 10.33 -28.43 44.30
CA MET A 13 11.33 -28.27 43.23
C MET A 13 11.14 -29.29 42.09
N VAL A 14 10.62 -30.49 42.40
CA VAL A 14 10.31 -31.53 41.40
C VAL A 14 9.04 -31.20 40.62
N THR A 15 8.10 -30.44 41.19
CA THR A 15 6.84 -30.04 40.50
C THR A 15 7.01 -28.94 39.45
N PHE A 16 8.18 -28.31 39.34
CA PHE A 16 8.46 -27.26 38.34
C PHE A 16 9.22 -27.75 37.09
N VAL A 17 9.41 -29.07 36.91
CA VAL A 17 9.96 -29.62 35.68
C VAL A 17 8.87 -29.60 34.60
N SER A 18 8.69 -28.43 33.97
CA SER A 18 7.87 -28.30 32.76
C SER A 18 8.62 -28.93 31.60
N CYS A 19 8.19 -30.09 31.14
CA CYS A 19 8.64 -30.66 29.88
C CYS A 19 8.04 -29.83 28.74
N GLU A 20 8.75 -28.81 28.27
CA GLU A 20 8.40 -28.16 27.02
C GLU A 20 8.60 -29.15 25.86
N ARG A 21 7.49 -29.54 25.23
CA ARG A 21 7.54 -30.35 24.02
C ARG A 21 7.85 -29.43 22.85
N ASN A 22 9.10 -29.39 22.43
CA ASN A 22 9.50 -28.69 21.21
C ASN A 22 8.69 -29.21 20.02
N PHE A 23 7.81 -28.37 19.49
CA PHE A 23 6.99 -28.67 18.33
C PHE A 23 7.63 -28.00 17.12
N ASP A 24 8.36 -28.78 16.33
CA ASP A 24 9.06 -28.28 15.15
C ASP A 24 8.13 -28.34 13.94
N ILE A 25 7.55 -27.20 13.57
CA ILE A 25 6.64 -27.09 12.42
C ILE A 25 7.49 -27.11 11.15
N LYS A 26 7.58 -28.27 10.51
CA LYS A 26 8.18 -28.39 9.18
C LYS A 26 7.30 -27.74 8.13
N LEU A 27 7.57 -26.47 7.84
CA LEU A 27 6.98 -25.78 6.70
C LEU A 27 7.45 -26.44 5.40
N LYS A 28 6.56 -26.56 4.42
CA LYS A 28 6.98 -26.99 3.08
C LYS A 28 7.87 -25.91 2.50
N ASP A 29 9.05 -26.32 2.05
CA ASP A 29 9.93 -25.47 1.27
C ASP A 29 9.23 -25.12 -0.04
N ASN A 30 8.86 -23.86 -0.20
CA ASN A 30 8.17 -23.36 -1.38
C ASN A 30 9.17 -22.57 -2.20
N GLN A 31 9.21 -22.83 -3.51
CA GLN A 31 9.98 -22.02 -4.45
C GLN A 31 9.62 -20.53 -4.27
N PRO A 32 10.60 -19.63 -4.03
CA PRO A 32 10.36 -18.20 -3.86
C PRO A 32 9.47 -17.63 -4.96
N GLN A 33 8.34 -17.04 -4.57
CA GLN A 33 7.41 -16.39 -5.48
C GLN A 33 7.95 -15.01 -5.85
N LEU A 34 7.72 -14.58 -7.09
CA LEU A 34 7.92 -13.19 -7.46
C LEU A 34 6.84 -12.34 -6.78
N ILE A 35 7.24 -11.27 -6.13
CA ILE A 35 6.34 -10.26 -5.56
C ILE A 35 6.38 -9.04 -6.48
N VAL A 36 5.21 -8.57 -6.91
CA VAL A 36 5.07 -7.37 -7.75
C VAL A 36 4.17 -6.37 -7.07
N GLU A 37 4.68 -5.17 -6.83
CA GLU A 37 3.91 -4.03 -6.34
C GLU A 37 4.08 -2.87 -7.33
N GLY A 38 3.10 -2.70 -8.22
CA GLY A 38 3.10 -1.66 -9.23
C GLY A 38 2.05 -0.58 -8.96
N TYR A 39 2.38 0.66 -9.30
CA TYR A 39 1.47 1.80 -9.19
C TYR A 39 1.49 2.67 -10.45
N ILE A 40 0.32 3.17 -10.81
CA ILE A 40 0.17 4.26 -11.76
C ILE A 40 -0.94 5.20 -11.30
N ASN A 41 -0.67 6.50 -11.32
CA ASN A 41 -1.54 7.56 -10.83
C ASN A 41 -1.42 8.82 -11.71
N ASN A 42 -2.38 9.75 -11.56
CA ASN A 42 -2.52 10.93 -12.42
C ASN A 42 -2.02 12.26 -11.82
N GLN A 43 -1.36 12.27 -10.66
CA GLN A 43 -0.94 13.52 -10.01
C GLN A 43 0.50 13.56 -9.54
N LEU A 44 1.05 12.43 -9.10
CA LEU A 44 2.36 12.32 -8.48
C LEU A 44 3.25 11.39 -9.32
N PRO A 45 4.02 11.92 -10.29
CA PRO A 45 4.89 11.11 -11.14
C PRO A 45 5.85 10.21 -10.37
N GLU A 46 6.38 10.68 -9.24
CA GLU A 46 7.32 9.95 -8.39
C GLU A 46 6.70 8.78 -7.63
N TYR A 47 5.36 8.72 -7.57
CA TYR A 47 4.58 7.59 -7.04
C TYR A 47 4.08 6.65 -8.16
N ASN A 48 4.65 6.76 -9.36
CA ASN A 48 4.50 5.81 -10.47
C ASN A 48 5.75 4.95 -10.58
N TYR A 49 5.71 3.78 -9.95
CA TYR A 49 6.85 2.87 -9.88
C TYR A 49 6.38 1.41 -9.81
N VAL A 50 7.32 0.49 -9.99
CA VAL A 50 7.12 -0.95 -9.81
C VAL A 50 8.21 -1.47 -8.88
N VAL A 51 7.83 -2.11 -7.78
CA VAL A 51 8.73 -2.84 -6.89
C VAL A 51 8.65 -4.32 -7.22
N LEU A 52 9.81 -4.95 -7.44
CA LEU A 52 9.95 -6.37 -7.64
C LEU A 52 10.77 -6.97 -6.51
N GLY A 53 10.21 -8.00 -5.87
CA GLY A 53 10.85 -8.70 -4.76
C GLY A 53 10.61 -10.21 -4.80
N ARG A 54 11.14 -10.92 -3.80
CA ARG A 54 10.91 -12.34 -3.58
C ARG A 54 10.26 -12.61 -2.25
N SER A 55 9.35 -13.59 -2.21
CA SER A 55 8.93 -14.18 -0.95
C SER A 55 10.09 -14.98 -0.36
N GLN A 56 10.33 -14.84 0.94
CA GLN A 56 11.28 -15.67 1.67
C GLN A 56 10.57 -16.52 2.72
N SER A 57 11.26 -17.56 3.20
CA SER A 57 10.74 -18.38 4.27
C SER A 57 10.72 -17.58 5.59
N TYR A 58 9.72 -17.84 6.44
CA TYR A 58 9.53 -17.11 7.69
C TYR A 58 10.77 -17.14 8.63
N PHE A 59 11.54 -18.23 8.59
CA PHE A 59 12.71 -18.43 9.45
C PHE A 59 14.04 -18.06 8.78
N GLU A 60 14.03 -17.59 7.54
CA GLU A 60 15.27 -17.20 6.86
C GLU A 60 15.74 -15.81 7.34
N PRO A 61 16.99 -15.69 7.85
CA PRO A 61 17.57 -14.42 8.21
C PRO A 61 18.03 -13.65 6.96
N GLY A 62 17.99 -12.32 7.04
CA GLY A 62 18.45 -11.42 5.97
C GLY A 62 17.33 -10.94 5.05
N PHE A 63 17.63 -9.87 4.31
CA PHE A 63 16.74 -9.24 3.32
C PHE A 63 17.46 -8.95 2.00
N GLU A 64 18.73 -9.32 1.89
CA GLU A 64 19.64 -8.94 0.82
C GLU A 64 19.24 -9.57 -0.53
N ASN A 65 18.54 -10.71 -0.50
CA ASN A 65 18.10 -11.44 -1.68
C ASN A 65 16.62 -11.22 -2.03
N ILE A 66 15.93 -10.31 -1.34
CA ILE A 66 14.56 -9.95 -1.66
C ILE A 66 14.49 -9.21 -3.00
N PRO A 67 15.28 -8.16 -3.26
CA PRO A 67 15.10 -7.34 -4.45
C PRO A 67 15.38 -8.11 -5.75
N VAL A 68 14.50 -7.97 -6.74
CA VAL A 68 14.70 -8.53 -8.09
C VAL A 68 15.19 -7.42 -9.02
N THR A 69 16.49 -7.45 -9.33
CA THR A 69 17.18 -6.44 -10.14
C THR A 69 17.33 -6.89 -11.60
N GLY A 70 17.62 -5.94 -12.51
CA GLY A 70 17.89 -6.24 -13.92
C GLY A 70 16.69 -6.72 -14.76
N ALA A 71 15.46 -6.56 -14.26
CA ALA A 71 14.25 -6.88 -15.02
C ALA A 71 13.97 -5.85 -16.12
N VAL A 72 13.28 -6.28 -17.17
CA VAL A 72 12.68 -5.37 -18.16
C VAL A 72 11.24 -5.10 -17.74
N VAL A 73 10.97 -3.89 -17.26
CA VAL A 73 9.64 -3.48 -16.81
C VAL A 73 9.09 -2.43 -17.75
N THR A 74 7.88 -2.63 -18.27
CA THR A 74 7.24 -1.64 -19.14
C THR A 74 5.80 -1.36 -18.74
N VAL A 75 5.38 -0.11 -18.96
CA VAL A 75 3.99 0.33 -18.79
C VAL A 75 3.51 0.95 -20.10
N THR A 76 2.35 0.51 -20.59
CA THR A 76 1.76 0.98 -21.85
C THR A 76 0.33 1.45 -21.62
N GLU A 77 0.00 2.67 -22.06
CA GLU A 77 -1.36 3.21 -22.03
C GLU A 77 -2.22 2.56 -23.12
N GLY A 78 -3.50 2.38 -22.83
CA GLY A 78 -4.47 1.89 -23.79
C GLY A 78 -5.90 2.28 -23.46
N THR A 79 -6.80 1.78 -24.27
CA THR A 79 -8.26 1.97 -24.14
C THR A 79 -8.97 0.65 -24.28
N LEU A 80 -10.04 0.45 -23.51
CA LEU A 80 -10.94 -0.69 -23.66
C LEU A 80 -11.96 -0.36 -24.76
N LEU A 81 -12.08 -1.25 -25.74
CA LEU A 81 -13.06 -1.13 -26.83
C LEU A 81 -14.39 -1.80 -26.44
N ALA A 82 -15.46 -1.47 -27.16
CA ALA A 82 -16.81 -2.01 -26.90
C ALA A 82 -16.92 -3.54 -27.02
N ASN A 83 -16.00 -4.19 -27.73
CA ASN A 83 -15.90 -5.65 -27.86
C ASN A 83 -15.08 -6.30 -26.71
N ASN A 84 -14.78 -5.55 -25.65
CA ASN A 84 -13.99 -5.99 -24.50
C ASN A 84 -12.52 -6.36 -24.82
N THR A 85 -11.96 -5.78 -25.89
CA THR A 85 -10.53 -5.90 -26.23
C THR A 85 -9.79 -4.58 -26.01
N TYR A 86 -8.49 -4.65 -25.74
CA TYR A 86 -7.66 -3.47 -25.56
C TYR A 86 -7.05 -2.97 -26.87
N ASN A 87 -7.07 -1.66 -27.06
CA ASN A 87 -6.25 -0.95 -28.04
C ASN A 87 -5.11 -0.24 -27.30
N TRP A 88 -3.90 -0.80 -27.40
CA TRP A 88 -2.69 -0.28 -26.76
C TRP A 88 -1.99 0.77 -27.64
N ASP A 89 -1.66 1.92 -27.05
CA ASP A 89 -0.84 2.92 -27.70
C ASP A 89 0.64 2.59 -27.50
N LEU A 90 1.24 1.90 -28.47
CA LEU A 90 2.66 1.51 -28.39
C LEU A 90 3.62 2.71 -28.33
N ALA A 91 3.20 3.90 -28.79
CA ALA A 91 4.02 5.10 -28.68
C ALA A 91 4.08 5.63 -27.23
N SER A 92 3.10 5.26 -26.40
CA SER A 92 3.08 5.58 -24.97
C SER A 92 3.97 4.66 -24.12
N LYS A 93 4.47 3.55 -24.68
CA LYS A 93 5.24 2.54 -23.94
C LYS A 93 6.44 3.18 -23.23
N ARG A 94 6.47 3.04 -21.90
CA ARG A 94 7.59 3.46 -21.04
C ARG A 94 8.33 2.25 -20.55
N ILE A 95 9.66 2.29 -20.61
CA ILE A 95 10.54 1.31 -19.98
C ILE A 95 10.98 1.89 -18.64
N LEU A 96 10.59 1.23 -17.57
CA LEU A 96 10.99 1.60 -16.22
C LEU A 96 12.35 0.99 -15.91
N LYS A 97 13.17 1.71 -15.15
CA LYS A 97 14.54 1.31 -14.79
C LYS A 97 14.77 1.50 -13.31
N GLU A 98 15.64 0.66 -12.76
CA GLU A 98 16.22 0.90 -11.46
C GLU A 98 16.95 2.24 -11.46
N GLY A 99 16.79 2.99 -10.37
CA GLY A 99 17.18 4.38 -10.35
C GLY A 99 17.56 4.88 -8.97
N ARG A 100 18.37 5.94 -8.98
CA ARG A 100 18.67 6.77 -7.81
C ARG A 100 17.76 7.97 -7.85
N PHE A 101 17.16 8.27 -6.70
CA PHE A 101 16.22 9.37 -6.57
C PHE A 101 16.76 10.42 -5.60
N PRO A 102 16.74 11.70 -5.97
CA PRO A 102 17.15 12.79 -5.08
C PRO A 102 16.41 12.78 -3.74
N GLN A 103 15.15 12.36 -3.73
CA GLN A 103 14.33 12.20 -2.52
C GLN A 103 14.92 11.22 -1.51
N PHE A 104 15.83 10.35 -1.93
CA PHE A 104 16.54 9.38 -1.09
C PHE A 104 18.03 9.63 -1.04
N ASN A 105 18.46 10.89 -1.14
CA ASN A 105 19.88 11.25 -1.18
C ASN A 105 20.65 10.48 -2.28
N ASP A 106 19.99 10.24 -3.42
CA ASP A 106 20.53 9.49 -4.55
C ASP A 106 21.03 8.06 -4.20
N GLN A 107 20.43 7.43 -3.19
CA GLN A 107 20.66 6.02 -2.91
C GLN A 107 20.05 5.13 -3.99
N GLU A 108 20.72 4.00 -4.25
CA GLU A 108 20.16 2.95 -5.09
C GLU A 108 19.05 2.23 -4.34
N LEU A 109 17.94 1.98 -5.04
CA LEU A 109 16.82 1.20 -4.55
C LEU A 109 16.71 -0.06 -5.40
N PRO A 110 17.48 -1.12 -5.09
CA PRO A 110 17.42 -2.37 -5.81
C PRO A 110 15.98 -2.88 -5.90
N GLY A 111 15.59 -3.36 -7.08
CA GLY A 111 14.25 -3.89 -7.31
C GLY A 111 13.14 -2.84 -7.42
N VAL A 112 13.44 -1.54 -7.36
CA VAL A 112 12.45 -0.48 -7.57
C VAL A 112 12.69 0.19 -8.92
N TYR A 113 11.69 0.11 -9.80
CA TYR A 113 11.75 0.54 -11.18
C TYR A 113 10.88 1.78 -11.38
N PHE A 114 11.48 2.81 -11.96
CA PHE A 114 10.87 4.13 -12.17
C PHE A 114 11.01 4.58 -13.62
N ASP A 115 10.21 5.56 -14.06
CA ASP A 115 10.43 6.19 -15.36
C ASP A 115 11.73 7.02 -15.33
N PRO A 116 12.72 6.76 -16.21
CA PRO A 116 13.92 7.58 -16.30
C PRO A 116 13.67 9.08 -16.52
N MET A 117 12.52 9.45 -17.10
CA MET A 117 12.11 10.84 -17.25
C MET A 117 11.90 11.55 -15.91
N LEU A 118 11.66 10.85 -14.80
CA LEU A 118 11.58 11.50 -13.48
C LEU A 118 12.84 12.28 -13.12
N LYS A 119 14.01 11.83 -13.56
CA LYS A 119 15.28 12.53 -13.38
C LYS A 119 15.59 13.48 -14.53
N ALA A 120 15.28 13.09 -15.76
CA ALA A 120 15.65 13.85 -16.95
C ALA A 120 14.75 15.06 -17.21
N ASP A 121 13.44 14.89 -17.06
CA ASP A 121 12.41 15.91 -17.22
C ASP A 121 11.10 15.44 -16.54
N PRO A 122 10.88 15.78 -15.25
CA PRO A 122 9.73 15.32 -14.49
C PRO A 122 8.38 15.63 -15.14
N THR A 123 8.30 16.67 -15.98
CA THR A 123 7.06 17.06 -16.66
C THR A 123 6.66 16.10 -17.78
N ARG A 124 7.62 15.27 -18.23
CA ARG A 124 7.44 14.24 -19.27
C ARG A 124 7.46 12.82 -18.71
N ALA A 125 7.61 12.68 -17.40
CA ALA A 125 7.56 11.42 -16.70
C ALA A 125 6.19 10.75 -16.85
N LEU A 126 6.19 9.43 -16.69
CA LEU A 126 5.00 8.60 -16.68
C LEU A 126 3.97 9.18 -15.71
N ILE A 127 2.82 9.56 -16.26
CA ILE A 127 1.66 10.03 -15.53
C ILE A 127 0.42 9.37 -16.14
N GLY A 128 -0.40 8.78 -15.28
CA GLY A 128 -1.64 8.16 -15.67
C GLY A 128 -2.71 9.20 -16.03
N LYS A 129 -3.74 8.78 -16.76
CA LYS A 129 -4.90 9.59 -17.14
C LYS A 129 -6.18 8.86 -16.72
N PRO A 130 -7.09 9.52 -15.97
CA PRO A 130 -8.42 9.00 -15.69
C PRO A 130 -9.15 8.55 -16.96
N GLY A 131 -9.81 7.39 -16.89
CA GLY A 131 -10.48 6.74 -18.01
C GLY A 131 -9.58 5.94 -18.96
N LYS A 132 -8.27 5.86 -18.70
CA LYS A 132 -7.33 5.02 -19.48
C LYS A 132 -6.98 3.73 -18.75
N HIS A 133 -6.59 2.74 -19.55
CA HIS A 133 -6.09 1.46 -19.07
C HIS A 133 -4.58 1.39 -19.25
N TYR A 134 -3.93 0.59 -18.40
CA TYR A 134 -2.49 0.46 -18.39
C TYR A 134 -2.11 -1.02 -18.33
N LEU A 135 -1.25 -1.42 -19.25
CA LEU A 135 -0.61 -2.73 -19.29
C LEU A 135 0.77 -2.64 -18.65
N LEU A 136 0.99 -3.42 -17.60
CA LEU A 136 2.30 -3.71 -17.04
C LEU A 136 2.82 -5.00 -17.66
N GLU A 137 4.03 -4.97 -18.21
CA GLU A 137 4.76 -6.16 -18.68
C GLU A 137 6.10 -6.22 -17.96
N ILE A 138 6.45 -7.39 -17.43
CA ILE A 138 7.69 -7.63 -16.70
C ILE A 138 8.36 -8.87 -17.30
N GLU A 139 9.63 -8.73 -17.67
CA GLU A 139 10.51 -9.85 -17.96
C GLU A 139 11.63 -9.91 -16.92
N ALA A 140 11.68 -10.99 -16.15
CA ALA A 140 12.70 -11.21 -15.14
C ALA A 140 13.13 -12.67 -15.18
N GLU A 141 14.44 -12.92 -15.26
CA GLU A 141 15.04 -14.27 -15.23
C GLU A 141 14.47 -15.23 -16.27
N GLY A 142 14.18 -14.73 -17.47
CA GLY A 142 13.60 -15.51 -18.57
C GLY A 142 12.12 -15.89 -18.37
N LYS A 143 11.45 -15.32 -17.36
CA LYS A 143 10.00 -15.45 -17.14
C LYS A 143 9.29 -14.14 -17.46
N GLN A 144 8.05 -14.25 -17.92
CA GLN A 144 7.21 -13.11 -18.28
C GLN A 144 5.99 -13.03 -17.38
N TYR A 145 5.64 -11.80 -17.00
CA TYR A 145 4.49 -11.48 -16.17
C TYR A 145 3.77 -10.28 -16.75
N SER A 146 2.46 -10.21 -16.53
CA SER A 146 1.67 -9.06 -16.97
C SER A 146 0.52 -8.75 -16.03
N ALA A 147 0.09 -7.51 -16.04
CA ALA A 147 -1.11 -7.09 -15.33
C ALA A 147 -1.77 -5.91 -16.05
N ILE A 148 -3.08 -5.79 -15.91
CA ILE A 148 -3.83 -4.67 -16.45
C ILE A 148 -4.59 -3.99 -15.31
N THR A 149 -4.45 -2.67 -15.22
CA THR A 149 -5.27 -1.83 -14.36
C THR A 149 -5.90 -0.69 -15.15
N THR A 150 -6.86 0.00 -14.54
CA THR A 150 -7.44 1.22 -15.10
C THR A 150 -7.35 2.35 -14.09
N LEU A 151 -7.16 3.56 -14.60
CA LEU A 151 -7.51 4.74 -13.83
C LEU A 151 -9.00 5.00 -14.08
N LEU A 152 -9.79 4.88 -13.03
CA LEU A 152 -11.23 5.16 -13.07
C LEU A 152 -11.52 6.64 -13.37
N PRO A 153 -12.77 6.98 -13.72
CA PRO A 153 -13.18 8.37 -13.80
C PRO A 153 -12.84 9.13 -12.51
N LEU A 154 -12.35 10.36 -12.67
CA LEU A 154 -11.91 11.18 -11.55
C LEU A 154 -13.11 11.64 -10.71
N ILE A 155 -13.05 11.40 -9.40
CA ILE A 155 -14.00 11.98 -8.43
C ILE A 155 -13.39 13.27 -7.88
N PRO A 156 -13.96 14.45 -8.18
CA PRO A 156 -13.46 15.70 -7.62
C PRO A 156 -13.76 15.80 -6.12
N ILE A 157 -12.83 16.39 -5.38
CA ILE A 157 -13.09 16.81 -4.00
C ILE A 157 -13.72 18.20 -4.04
N ASP A 158 -14.91 18.34 -3.46
CA ASP A 158 -15.60 19.63 -3.38
C ASP A 158 -14.90 20.53 -2.35
N SER A 159 -14.71 20.00 -1.14
CA SER A 159 -13.98 20.69 -0.08
C SER A 159 -13.40 19.73 0.96
N VAL A 160 -12.41 20.24 1.72
CA VAL A 160 -11.91 19.62 2.94
C VAL A 160 -11.98 20.67 4.04
N THR A 161 -12.55 20.32 5.18
CA THR A 161 -12.72 21.20 6.33
C THR A 161 -11.97 20.66 7.55
N SER A 162 -11.47 21.52 8.43
CA SER A 162 -10.93 21.15 9.74
C SER A 162 -11.95 21.46 10.84
N GLY A 163 -12.02 20.60 11.86
CA GLY A 163 -12.91 20.76 13.00
C GLY A 163 -12.73 19.64 14.02
N PHE A 164 -13.71 19.44 14.92
CA PHE A 164 -13.65 18.42 15.97
C PHE A 164 -12.35 18.49 16.79
N HIS A 165 -12.02 19.70 17.25
CA HIS A 165 -10.82 19.97 18.03
C HIS A 165 -10.76 19.12 19.30
N PHE A 166 -9.58 18.60 19.60
CA PHE A 166 -9.30 17.85 20.83
C PHE A 166 -7.89 18.15 21.32
N LEU A 167 -7.67 17.93 22.61
CA LEU A 167 -6.34 17.98 23.21
C LEU A 167 -5.75 16.58 23.12
N ASP A 168 -4.54 16.52 22.58
CA ASP A 168 -3.72 15.31 22.54
C ASP A 168 -2.61 15.50 23.58
N GLU A 169 -2.65 14.67 24.61
CA GLU A 169 -1.68 14.66 25.70
C GLU A 169 -0.69 13.54 25.40
N ASP A 170 0.54 13.90 25.03
CA ASP A 170 1.61 12.92 24.88
C ASP A 170 2.25 12.71 26.25
N GLU A 171 1.91 11.58 26.89
CA GLU A 171 2.38 11.23 28.23
C GLU A 171 3.92 11.12 28.29
N ASP A 172 4.58 10.83 27.17
CA ASP A 172 6.04 10.66 27.11
C ASP A 172 6.79 12.00 26.93
N GLU A 173 6.15 13.01 26.31
CA GLU A 173 6.77 14.31 26.03
C GLU A 173 6.33 15.44 26.98
N ASP A 174 5.38 15.20 27.89
CA ASP A 174 4.76 16.23 28.76
C ASP A 174 4.26 17.44 27.94
N THR A 175 3.78 17.17 26.72
CA THR A 175 3.23 18.19 25.83
C THR A 175 1.73 17.97 25.62
N VAL A 176 0.99 19.08 25.69
CA VAL A 176 -0.43 19.12 25.32
C VAL A 176 -0.54 19.88 24.01
N GLN A 177 -0.91 19.17 22.95
CA GLN A 177 -1.11 19.78 21.64
C GLN A 177 -2.60 19.80 21.29
N THR A 178 -3.09 20.95 20.80
CA THR A 178 -4.43 21.00 20.20
C THR A 178 -4.35 20.43 18.79
N LYS A 179 -5.21 19.44 18.51
CA LYS A 179 -5.37 18.83 17.18
C LYS A 179 -6.80 19.00 16.68
N ALA A 180 -6.97 19.00 15.36
CA ALA A 180 -8.27 18.96 14.69
C ALA A 180 -8.31 17.79 13.69
N ARG A 181 -9.52 17.30 13.40
CA ARG A 181 -9.78 16.28 12.39
C ARG A 181 -10.17 16.91 11.07
N LEU A 182 -9.86 16.21 9.99
CA LEU A 182 -10.27 16.61 8.65
C LEU A 182 -11.55 15.91 8.24
N THR A 183 -12.47 16.67 7.63
CA THR A 183 -13.67 16.13 6.97
C THR A 183 -13.59 16.40 5.48
N VAL A 184 -13.67 15.32 4.67
CA VAL A 184 -13.74 15.43 3.21
C VAL A 184 -15.19 15.44 2.74
N HIS A 185 -15.45 16.25 1.71
CA HIS A 185 -16.74 16.39 1.07
C HIS A 185 -16.63 16.09 -0.42
N TYR A 186 -17.35 15.08 -0.88
CA TYR A 186 -17.39 14.69 -2.29
C TYR A 186 -18.68 13.95 -2.62
N LYS A 187 -19.02 13.89 -3.90
CA LYS A 187 -20.12 13.06 -4.39
C LYS A 187 -19.56 11.73 -4.90
N ASP A 188 -19.99 10.64 -4.28
CA ASP A 188 -19.63 9.30 -4.75
C ASP A 188 -20.40 8.97 -6.04
N PRO A 189 -19.75 8.47 -7.11
CA PRO A 189 -20.42 8.11 -8.34
C PRO A 189 -21.30 6.87 -8.12
N ASP A 190 -22.41 6.77 -8.85
CA ASP A 190 -23.28 5.57 -8.83
C ASP A 190 -22.67 4.38 -9.63
N THR A 191 -21.35 4.35 -9.73
CA THR A 191 -20.63 3.28 -10.42
C THR A 191 -20.45 2.11 -9.46
N ILE A 192 -20.54 0.88 -9.97
CA ILE A 192 -20.29 -0.31 -9.16
C ILE A 192 -18.87 -0.78 -9.45
N GLY A 193 -18.18 -1.27 -8.40
CA GLY A 193 -16.86 -1.89 -8.54
C GLY A 193 -15.70 -0.91 -8.49
N ASN A 194 -15.94 0.34 -8.13
CA ASN A 194 -14.93 1.27 -7.61
C ASN A 194 -14.77 1.10 -6.10
N THR A 195 -13.75 1.75 -5.54
CA THR A 195 -13.57 1.94 -4.10
C THR A 195 -12.72 3.18 -3.89
N GLN A 196 -13.02 3.94 -2.86
CA GLN A 196 -12.40 5.21 -2.53
C GLN A 196 -11.48 4.99 -1.34
N LEU A 197 -10.21 5.28 -1.55
CA LEU A 197 -9.17 5.28 -0.54
C LEU A 197 -8.82 6.71 -0.18
N TYR A 198 -8.38 6.88 1.07
CA TYR A 198 -8.06 8.18 1.64
C TYR A 198 -6.61 8.19 2.07
N TYR A 199 -5.85 9.11 1.50
CA TYR A 199 -4.45 9.32 1.84
C TYR A 199 -4.21 10.79 2.19
N TRP A 200 -3.15 11.04 2.94
CA TRP A 200 -2.68 12.39 3.19
C TRP A 200 -1.16 12.43 3.33
N SER A 201 -0.59 13.59 3.04
CA SER A 201 0.79 13.91 3.38
C SER A 201 0.85 15.25 4.11
N THR A 202 1.81 15.35 5.03
CA THR A 202 2.13 16.57 5.76
C THR A 202 3.56 17.02 5.43
N ILE A 203 3.97 18.17 5.95
CA ILE A 203 5.37 18.60 5.84
C ILE A 203 6.31 17.58 6.52
N GLY A 204 5.88 16.98 7.63
CA GLY A 204 6.67 15.98 8.37
C GLY A 204 6.87 14.68 7.57
N SER A 205 5.87 14.26 6.79
CA SER A 205 5.93 13.03 5.97
C SER A 205 6.56 13.25 4.60
N ARG A 206 7.25 14.38 4.35
CA ARG A 206 7.84 14.70 3.04
C ARG A 206 8.94 13.74 2.59
N ASN A 207 9.58 13.07 3.55
CA ASN A 207 10.65 12.12 3.28
C ASN A 207 10.13 10.66 3.26
N ASP A 208 8.85 10.43 3.51
CA ASP A 208 8.27 9.10 3.49
C ASP A 208 8.03 8.67 2.04
N PHE A 209 8.72 7.61 1.64
CA PHE A 209 8.59 7.10 0.30
C PHE A 209 7.45 6.10 0.14
N GLY A 210 6.79 6.22 -1.01
CA GLY A 210 5.85 5.22 -1.50
C GLY A 210 4.51 5.29 -0.80
N TRP A 211 3.55 4.57 -1.36
CA TRP A 211 2.18 4.55 -0.88
C TRP A 211 2.04 3.97 0.54
N GLY A 212 3.00 3.17 0.98
CA GLY A 212 3.09 2.64 2.34
C GLY A 212 3.44 3.70 3.39
N GLY A 213 4.22 4.73 3.02
CA GLY A 213 4.66 5.81 3.90
C GLY A 213 3.66 6.96 4.04
N MET A 214 2.68 7.07 3.13
CA MET A 214 1.62 8.06 3.27
C MET A 214 0.70 7.76 4.45
N GLY A 215 0.23 8.82 5.12
CA GLY A 215 -0.84 8.70 6.09
C GLY A 215 -2.11 8.21 5.39
N THR A 216 -2.78 7.24 5.98
CA THR A 216 -4.00 6.66 5.41
C THR A 216 -4.88 6.04 6.50
N ASN A 217 -6.20 6.12 6.31
CA ASN A 217 -7.14 5.40 7.14
C ASN A 217 -7.68 4.23 6.33
N ARG A 218 -7.08 3.05 6.54
CA ARG A 218 -7.41 1.84 5.76
C ARG A 218 -8.73 1.18 6.20
N PHE A 219 -9.35 1.69 7.26
CA PHE A 219 -10.70 1.34 7.67
C PHE A 219 -11.69 2.36 7.11
N THR A 220 -12.43 1.95 6.09
CA THR A 220 -13.61 2.67 5.60
C THR A 220 -14.86 2.00 6.17
N PRO A 221 -15.61 2.63 7.09
CA PRO A 221 -16.92 2.15 7.49
C PRO A 221 -17.86 2.27 6.28
N GLY A 222 -18.38 1.15 5.80
CA GLY A 222 -19.24 1.12 4.62
C GLY A 222 -18.45 0.78 3.37
N THR A 223 -18.62 -0.46 2.89
CA THR A 223 -18.26 -0.84 1.54
C THR A 223 -18.95 0.11 0.56
N ASP A 224 -18.22 0.63 -0.42
CA ASP A 224 -18.68 1.45 -1.58
C ASP A 224 -20.14 1.12 -1.99
N ASP A 225 -20.48 -0.17 -2.08
CA ASP A 225 -21.82 -0.69 -2.42
C ASP A 225 -23.00 -0.13 -1.60
N LEU A 226 -22.77 0.36 -0.38
CA LEU A 226 -23.82 0.91 0.51
C LEU A 226 -23.98 2.43 0.40
N VAL A 227 -23.06 3.12 -0.30
CA VAL A 227 -23.02 4.58 -0.38
C VAL A 227 -22.98 5.12 -1.82
N ASN A 228 -23.09 4.26 -2.82
CA ASN A 228 -23.18 4.63 -4.24
C ASN A 228 -24.17 5.78 -4.49
N GLY A 229 -23.71 6.80 -5.22
CA GLY A 229 -24.51 7.96 -5.60
C GLY A 229 -24.82 8.94 -4.46
N GLN A 230 -24.41 8.64 -3.23
CA GLN A 230 -24.61 9.51 -2.07
C GLN A 230 -23.57 10.64 -2.02
N TYR A 231 -23.93 11.71 -1.33
CA TYR A 231 -22.98 12.75 -0.98
C TYR A 231 -22.28 12.37 0.32
N ILE A 232 -20.96 12.32 0.30
CA ILE A 232 -20.13 11.80 1.39
C ILE A 232 -19.57 12.94 2.21
N HIS A 233 -19.72 12.83 3.53
CA HIS A 233 -19.08 13.69 4.53
C HIS A 233 -18.31 12.80 5.49
N LEU A 234 -17.04 12.54 5.19
CA LEU A 234 -16.22 11.61 5.97
C LEU A 234 -15.21 12.38 6.83
N THR A 235 -15.39 12.31 8.15
CA THR A 235 -14.41 12.79 9.12
C THR A 235 -13.38 11.69 9.40
N LEU A 236 -12.10 11.97 9.17
CA LEU A 236 -11.02 11.06 9.50
C LEU A 236 -10.84 10.93 11.01
N SER A 237 -10.47 9.75 11.50
CA SER A 237 -10.11 9.55 12.91
C SER A 237 -8.80 10.25 13.28
N ASN A 238 -7.85 10.33 12.33
CA ASN A 238 -6.56 10.96 12.51
C ASN A 238 -6.69 12.46 12.84
N GLY A 239 -6.02 12.90 13.89
CA GLY A 239 -5.88 14.32 14.22
C GLY A 239 -4.61 14.93 13.64
N PHE A 240 -4.68 16.21 13.32
CA PHE A 240 -3.58 17.01 12.80
C PHE A 240 -3.38 18.22 13.69
N ALA A 241 -2.14 18.65 13.91
CA ALA A 241 -1.86 19.82 14.74
C ALA A 241 -2.43 21.08 14.09
N ILE A 242 -2.93 22.02 14.91
CA ILE A 242 -3.36 23.32 14.39
C ILE A 242 -2.18 24.05 13.73
N GLY A 243 -2.39 24.57 12.53
CA GLY A 243 -1.37 25.22 11.72
C GLY A 243 -0.63 24.30 10.75
N ASP A 244 -0.80 22.97 10.83
CA ASP A 244 -0.20 22.05 9.88
C ASP A 244 -0.78 22.23 8.47
N SER A 245 0.08 22.09 7.47
CA SER A 245 -0.33 22.01 6.07
C SER A 245 -0.49 20.55 5.66
N VAL A 246 -1.68 20.19 5.20
CA VAL A 246 -2.05 18.83 4.81
C VAL A 246 -2.46 18.81 3.34
N ASN A 247 -1.85 17.90 2.57
CA ASN A 247 -2.35 17.52 1.25
C ASN A 247 -3.23 16.28 1.42
N TYR A 248 -4.52 16.41 1.12
CA TYR A 248 -5.48 15.32 1.16
C TYR A 248 -5.67 14.74 -0.24
N TYR A 249 -5.62 13.42 -0.34
CA TYR A 249 -5.82 12.67 -1.59
C TYR A 249 -7.04 11.75 -1.46
N LEU A 250 -8.03 11.99 -2.32
CA LEU A 250 -9.12 11.05 -2.59
C LEU A 250 -8.72 10.18 -3.77
N VAL A 251 -8.63 8.87 -3.56
CA VAL A 251 -8.07 7.94 -4.55
C VAL A 251 -9.11 6.90 -4.93
N SER A 252 -9.57 6.91 -6.18
CA SER A 252 -10.47 5.90 -6.72
C SER A 252 -9.67 4.75 -7.34
N VAL A 253 -10.02 3.52 -6.96
CA VAL A 253 -9.38 2.28 -7.44
C VAL A 253 -10.41 1.24 -7.87
N GLU A 254 -10.00 0.30 -8.73
CA GLU A 254 -10.81 -0.88 -9.06
C GLU A 254 -11.03 -1.76 -7.81
N ARG A 255 -12.18 -2.41 -7.70
CA ARG A 255 -12.49 -3.33 -6.59
C ARG A 255 -11.44 -4.43 -6.44
N LYS A 256 -10.87 -4.94 -7.53
CA LYS A 256 -9.80 -5.95 -7.49
C LYS A 256 -8.52 -5.43 -6.80
N VAL A 257 -8.22 -4.14 -6.97
CA VAL A 257 -7.08 -3.48 -6.33
C VAL A 257 -7.36 -3.31 -4.84
N TYR A 258 -8.56 -2.84 -4.48
CA TYR A 258 -8.98 -2.78 -3.07
C TYR A 258 -8.91 -4.15 -2.40
N ASN A 259 -9.51 -5.18 -3.01
CA ASN A 259 -9.56 -6.53 -2.45
C ASN A 259 -8.15 -7.12 -2.25
N PHE A 260 -7.21 -6.85 -3.16
CA PHE A 260 -5.81 -7.21 -2.96
C PHE A 260 -5.25 -6.59 -1.68
N TRP A 261 -5.31 -5.26 -1.56
CA TRP A 261 -4.75 -4.54 -0.42
C TRP A 261 -5.46 -4.85 0.89
N ASP A 262 -6.76 -5.06 0.88
CA ASP A 262 -7.52 -5.54 2.03
C ASP A 262 -7.06 -6.93 2.47
N SER A 263 -6.92 -7.89 1.53
CA SER A 263 -6.39 -9.22 1.84
C SER A 263 -4.95 -9.20 2.34
N PHE A 264 -4.11 -8.32 1.79
CA PHE A 264 -2.74 -8.08 2.26
C PHE A 264 -2.73 -7.56 3.71
N ASN A 265 -3.55 -6.55 4.02
CA ASN A 265 -3.62 -5.99 5.36
C ASN A 265 -4.15 -7.00 6.38
N LYS A 266 -5.17 -7.80 6.02
CA LYS A 266 -5.68 -8.89 6.86
C LYS A 266 -4.61 -9.95 7.11
N ALA A 267 -3.83 -10.32 6.09
CA ALA A 267 -2.74 -11.27 6.23
C ALA A 267 -1.60 -10.72 7.12
N ARG A 268 -1.25 -9.43 6.95
CA ARG A 268 -0.23 -8.74 7.74
C ARG A 268 -0.64 -8.59 9.22
N SER A 269 -1.91 -8.33 9.48
CA SER A 269 -2.47 -8.17 10.83
C SER A 269 -2.99 -9.50 11.43
N ASN A 270 -2.62 -10.64 10.83
CA ASN A 270 -3.05 -11.94 11.31
C ASN A 270 -2.39 -12.25 12.67
N ALA A 271 -3.21 -12.38 13.72
CA ALA A 271 -2.78 -12.51 15.12
C ALA A 271 -2.24 -13.91 15.49
N GLY A 272 -1.57 -14.57 14.55
CA GLY A 272 -0.94 -15.87 14.75
C GLY A 272 -1.79 -17.08 14.33
N PRO A 273 -1.39 -18.29 14.75
CA PRO A 273 -1.84 -19.55 14.13
C PRO A 273 -3.32 -19.93 14.40
N PHE A 274 -4.03 -19.16 15.22
CA PHE A 274 -5.44 -19.40 15.55
C PHE A 274 -6.40 -18.35 14.96
N ALA A 275 -5.87 -17.32 14.32
CA ALA A 275 -6.70 -16.35 13.62
C ALA A 275 -7.15 -16.92 12.27
N THR A 276 -8.27 -16.38 11.77
CA THR A 276 -8.89 -16.84 10.52
C THR A 276 -7.87 -16.83 9.39
N PRO A 277 -7.67 -17.95 8.67
CA PRO A 277 -6.76 -17.99 7.54
C PRO A 277 -7.13 -16.94 6.50
N VAL A 278 -6.14 -16.16 6.06
CA VAL A 278 -6.30 -15.16 5.01
C VAL A 278 -5.66 -15.67 3.73
N SER A 279 -6.43 -15.70 2.65
CA SER A 279 -5.88 -15.95 1.31
C SER A 279 -5.53 -14.61 0.66
N LEU A 280 -4.26 -14.42 0.35
CA LEU A 280 -3.79 -13.23 -0.37
C LEU A 280 -4.29 -13.29 -1.82
N MET A 281 -4.99 -12.25 -2.25
CA MET A 281 -5.43 -12.15 -3.64
C MET A 281 -4.25 -11.79 -4.56
N ASN A 282 -4.44 -11.93 -5.87
CA ASN A 282 -3.42 -11.63 -6.87
C ASN A 282 -4.07 -11.01 -8.12
N THR A 283 -3.43 -10.00 -8.72
CA THR A 283 -3.88 -9.42 -9.99
C THR A 283 -2.83 -9.55 -11.11
N ILE A 284 -1.70 -10.19 -10.83
CA ILE A 284 -0.60 -10.40 -11.79
C ILE A 284 -0.75 -11.77 -12.44
N SER A 285 -0.66 -11.80 -13.78
CA SER A 285 -0.63 -13.03 -14.57
C SER A 285 0.80 -13.48 -14.78
N GLY A 286 1.07 -14.76 -14.52
CA GLY A 286 2.37 -15.40 -14.70
C GLY A 286 2.54 -16.60 -13.77
N ASN A 287 3.66 -17.32 -13.89
CA ASN A 287 3.91 -18.50 -13.06
C ASN A 287 4.60 -18.12 -11.74
N ASN A 288 4.10 -18.62 -10.61
CA ASN A 288 4.64 -18.40 -9.26
C ASN A 288 4.87 -16.92 -8.92
N VAL A 289 3.85 -16.09 -9.14
CA VAL A 289 3.85 -14.65 -8.87
C VAL A 289 2.66 -14.28 -7.98
N ILE A 290 2.86 -13.29 -7.12
CA ILE A 290 1.80 -12.64 -6.38
C ILE A 290 2.02 -11.14 -6.37
N GLY A 291 0.96 -10.36 -6.46
CA GLY A 291 1.11 -8.92 -6.46
C GLY A 291 -0.10 -8.15 -6.93
N CYS A 292 0.11 -6.85 -7.07
CA CYS A 292 -0.88 -5.94 -7.61
C CYS A 292 -0.29 -4.86 -8.49
N PHE A 293 -0.93 -4.61 -9.63
CA PHE A 293 -0.74 -3.38 -10.39
C PHE A 293 -1.92 -2.45 -10.12
N SER A 294 -1.65 -1.36 -9.41
CA SER A 294 -2.66 -0.49 -8.81
C SER A 294 -2.84 0.79 -9.62
N GLY A 295 -3.99 0.94 -10.27
CA GLY A 295 -4.40 2.17 -10.95
C GLY A 295 -5.13 3.13 -10.02
N PHE A 296 -4.52 4.28 -9.74
CA PHE A 296 -4.97 5.25 -8.74
C PHE A 296 -5.46 6.52 -9.43
N SER A 297 -6.76 6.79 -9.36
CA SER A 297 -7.34 8.05 -9.85
C SER A 297 -7.50 9.02 -8.71
N MET A 298 -6.64 10.02 -8.68
CA MET A 298 -6.44 10.92 -7.54
C MET A 298 -7.02 12.29 -7.80
N SER A 299 -7.81 12.76 -6.85
CA SER A 299 -8.12 14.18 -6.64
C SER A 299 -7.44 14.66 -5.35
N THR A 300 -6.97 15.91 -5.36
CA THR A 300 -6.18 16.47 -4.26
C THR A 300 -6.74 17.82 -3.81
N LYS A 301 -6.72 18.04 -2.49
CA LYS A 301 -6.98 19.35 -1.87
C LYS A 301 -5.96 19.59 -0.77
N SER A 302 -5.36 20.77 -0.76
CA SER A 302 -4.47 21.21 0.30
C SER A 302 -5.20 22.17 1.23
N LEU A 303 -4.99 22.04 2.53
CA LEU A 303 -5.46 23.01 3.52
C LEU A 303 -4.46 23.19 4.65
N VAL A 304 -4.56 24.33 5.33
CA VAL A 304 -3.94 24.56 6.63
C VAL A 304 -4.98 24.24 7.70
N VAL A 305 -4.62 23.45 8.69
CA VAL A 305 -5.50 23.04 9.78
C VAL A 305 -5.80 24.25 10.67
N GLN A 306 -7.09 24.56 10.81
CA GLN A 306 -7.63 25.63 11.67
C GLN A 306 -8.33 25.03 12.88
#